data_AF-A0A529SLV8-F1
#
_entry.id   AF-A0A529SLV8-F1
#
_cell.length_a   1.000
_cell.length_b   1.000
_cell.length_c   1.000
_cell.angle_alpha   90.00
_cell.angle_beta   90.00
_cell.angle_gamma   90.00
#
_symmetry.space_group_name_H-M   'P 1'
#
loop_
_entity.id
_entity.type
_entity.pdbx_description
1 polymer ?
#
loop_
_entity_poly.entity_id
_entity_poly.type
_entity_poly.pdbx_seq_one_letter_code
_entity_poly.pdbx_strand_id
1 'polypeptide(L)' 'MSTTIAPLTPERWADFEDLFGKQGACYGCWCTHFRLAPAERRASDKERNKDLIKARI' A
#
# COMPACT_ATOMS: atom_id res chain seq x y z
N MET A 1 17.66 -15.90 -11.03
CA MET A 1 17.03 -14.57 -10.98
C MET A 1 17.36 -13.95 -9.64
N SER A 2 17.94 -12.74 -9.61
CA SER A 2 18.20 -12.01 -8.36
C SER A 2 17.04 -11.03 -8.15
N THR A 3 16.31 -11.18 -7.05
CA THR A 3 15.26 -10.23 -6.66
C THR A 3 15.86 -9.29 -5.62
N THR A 4 15.94 -8.01 -5.95
CA THR A 4 16.40 -6.98 -5.01
C THR A 4 15.26 -6.60 -4.07
N ILE A 5 15.49 -6.72 -2.77
CA ILE A 5 14.56 -6.26 -1.74
C ILE A 5 15.09 -4.94 -1.19
N ALA A 6 14.25 -3.92 -1.17
CA ALA A 6 14.61 -2.58 -0.72
C ALA A 6 13.52 -1.99 0.18
N PRO A 7 13.87 -1.13 1.15
CA PRO A 7 12.88 -0.47 2.00
C PRO A 7 12.00 0.48 1.18
N LEU A 8 10.73 0.55 1.54
CA LEU A 8 9.80 1.57 1.05
C LEU A 8 10.16 2.90 1.71
N THR A 9 10.70 3.82 0.91
CA THR A 9 11.02 5.20 1.30
C THR A 9 10.18 6.17 0.45
N PRO A 10 10.04 7.46 0.83
CA PRO A 10 9.34 8.44 0.01
C PRO A 10 9.84 8.50 -1.44
N GLU A 11 11.14 8.36 -1.65
CA GLU A 11 11.78 8.36 -2.97
C GLU A 11 11.36 7.17 -3.86
N ARG A 12 10.98 6.04 -3.26
CA ARG A 12 10.53 4.82 -3.95
C ARG A 12 9.02 4.66 -4.01
N TRP A 13 8.26 5.73 -3.70
CA TRP A 13 6.80 5.66 -3.72
C TRP A 13 6.26 5.31 -5.11
N ALA A 14 6.85 5.87 -6.17
CA ALA A 14 6.46 5.55 -7.54
C ALA A 14 6.66 4.07 -7.87
N ASP A 15 7.78 3.46 -7.43
CA ASP A 15 8.05 2.03 -7.62
C ASP A 15 7.00 1.17 -6.89
N PHE A 16 6.58 1.61 -5.71
CA PHE A 16 5.54 0.92 -4.94
C PHE A 16 4.16 1.02 -5.60
N GLU A 17 3.82 2.18 -6.16
CA GLU A 17 2.60 2.36 -6.94
C GLU A 17 2.59 1.50 -8.20
N ASP A 18 3.73 1.39 -8.89
CA ASP A 18 3.88 0.54 -10.07
C ASP A 18 3.76 -0.96 -9.73
N LEU A 19 4.45 -1.40 -8.67
CA LEU A 19 4.38 -2.77 -8.16
C LEU A 19 2.95 -3.21 -7.84
N PHE A 20 2.14 -2.31 -7.28
CA PHE A 20 0.77 -2.60 -6.85
C PHE A 20 -0.27 -2.33 -7.94
N GLY A 21 0.08 -1.51 -8.93
CA GLY A 21 -0.76 -1.16 -10.07
C GLY A 21 -1.98 -0.30 -9.71
N LYS A 22 -2.81 -0.03 -10.72
CA LYS A 22 -3.98 0.88 -10.63
C LYS A 22 -5.03 0.46 -9.60
N GLN A 23 -5.12 -0.83 -9.31
CA GLN A 23 -6.09 -1.36 -8.35
C GLN A 23 -5.52 -1.44 -6.93
N GLY A 24 -4.20 -1.22 -6.76
CA GLY A 24 -3.48 -1.54 -5.53
C GLY A 24 -3.23 -3.04 -5.35
N ALA A 25 -2.47 -3.40 -4.32
CA ALA A 25 -2.33 -4.81 -3.91
C ALA A 25 -3.69 -5.44 -3.57
N CYS A 26 -3.77 -6.78 -3.60
CA CYS A 26 -4.92 -7.64 -3.25
C CYS A 26 -6.22 -6.86 -2.90
N TYR A 27 -7.05 -6.61 -3.91
CA TYR A 27 -8.33 -5.89 -3.81
C TYR A 27 -8.25 -4.46 -3.22
N GLY A 28 -7.20 -3.70 -3.56
CA GLY A 28 -7.02 -2.32 -3.07
C GLY A 28 -6.65 -2.22 -1.60
N CYS A 29 -6.10 -3.28 -1.02
CA CYS A 29 -5.72 -3.29 0.39
C CYS A 29 -4.53 -2.38 0.69
N TRP A 30 -3.64 -2.11 -0.29
CA TRP A 30 -2.39 -1.37 -0.07
C TRP A 30 -1.63 -1.81 1.20
N CYS A 31 -1.64 -3.11 1.52
CA CYS A 31 -1.04 -3.65 2.75
C CYS A 31 -1.57 -3.04 4.08
N THR A 32 -2.74 -2.41 4.08
CA THR A 32 -3.39 -1.92 5.31
C THR A 32 -4.08 -3.03 6.09
N HIS A 33 -4.22 -4.23 5.52
CA HIS A 33 -4.90 -5.38 6.14
C HIS A 33 -4.39 -5.67 7.56
N PHE A 34 -3.08 -5.59 7.78
CA PHE A 34 -2.46 -5.87 9.07
C PHE A 34 -2.26 -4.62 9.94
N ARG A 35 -2.64 -3.44 9.45
CA ARG A 35 -2.34 -2.13 10.08
C ARG A 35 -3.56 -1.44 10.69
N LEU A 36 -4.73 -1.63 10.10
CA LEU A 36 -5.98 -0.98 10.53
C LEU A 36 -6.85 -1.96 11.32
N ALA A 37 -7.74 -1.50 12.20
CA ALA A 37 -8.71 -2.38 12.83
C ALA A 37 -9.73 -2.93 11.81
N PRO A 38 -10.34 -4.12 12.01
CA PRO A 38 -11.28 -4.71 11.05
C PRO A 38 -12.44 -3.78 10.67
N ALA A 39 -12.97 -3.02 11.62
CA ALA A 39 -14.04 -2.06 11.37
C ALA A 39 -13.58 -0.90 10.46
N GLU A 40 -12.42 -0.32 10.74
CA GLU A 40 -11.83 0.75 9.91
C GLU A 40 -11.51 0.26 8.50
N ARG A 41 -10.99 -0.96 8.36
CA ARG A 41 -10.71 -1.56 7.04
C ARG A 41 -11.96 -1.72 6.20
N ARG A 42 -13.06 -2.17 6.81
CA ARG A 42 -14.35 -2.36 6.11
C ARG A 42 -14.97 -1.03 5.67
N ALA A 43 -14.70 0.05 6.40
CA ALA A 43 -15.18 1.39 6.08
C ALA A 43 -14.25 2.16 5.13
N SER A 44 -13.06 1.64 4.84
CA SER A 44 -12.04 2.28 3.98
C SER A 44 -12.18 1.84 2.53
N ASP A 45 -11.67 2.65 1.62
CA ASP A 45 -11.55 2.34 0.20
C ASP A 45 -10.08 2.29 -0.25
N LYS A 46 -9.85 1.96 -1.52
CA LYS A 46 -8.50 1.80 -2.08
C LYS A 46 -7.68 3.10 -2.05
N GLU A 47 -8.30 4.26 -2.23
CA GLU A 47 -7.63 5.56 -2.27
C GLU A 47 -7.24 5.96 -0.86
N ARG A 48 -8.16 5.83 0.09
CA ARG A 48 -7.88 6.02 1.51
C ARG A 48 -6.80 5.08 2.03
N ASN A 49 -6.82 3.81 1.63
CA ASN A 49 -5.79 2.84 2.01
C ASN A 49 -4.41 3.24 1.47
N LYS A 50 -4.35 3.73 0.23
CA LYS A 50 -3.11 4.23 -0.39
C LYS A 50 -2.56 5.44 0.38
N ASP A 51 -3.42 6.41 0.70
CA ASP A 51 -3.04 7.61 1.45
C ASP A 51 -2.55 7.28 2.86
N LEU A 52 -3.19 6.30 3.52
CA LEU A 52 -2.77 5.82 4.84
C LEU A 52 -1.37 5.20 4.83
N ILE A 53 -0.97 4.55 3.74
CA ILE A 53 0.42 4.10 3.61
C ILE A 53 1.33 5.26 3.27
N LYS A 54 0.94 6.13 2.33
CA LYS A 54 1.75 7.29 1.92
C LYS A 54 2.08 8.24 3.08
N ALA A 55 1.16 8.38 4.04
CA ALA A 55 1.38 9.20 5.23
C ALA A 55 2.31 8.55 6.28
N ARG A 56 2.69 7.28 6.12
CA ARG A 56 3.51 6.50 7.06
C ARG A 56 4.95 6.29 6.60
N ILE A 57 5.28 6.80 5.42
CA ILE A 57 6.61 6.77 4.80
C ILE A 57 7.14 8.19 4.83
#